data_AF-A0A3D5MJ47-F1
#
_entry.id   AF-A0A3D5MJ47-F1
#
_cell.length_a   1.000
_cell.length_b   1.000
_cell.length_c   1.000
_cell.angle_alpha   90.00
_cell.angle_beta   90.00
_cell.angle_gamma   90.00
#
_symmetry.space_group_name_H-M   'P 1'
#
loop_
_entity.id
_entity.type
_entity.pdbx_description
1 polymer ?
#
loop_
_entity_poly.entity_id
_entity_poly.type
_entity_poly.pdbx_seq_one_letter_code
_entity_poly.pdbx_strand_id
1 'polypeptide(L)'
;DAALQAFGGRPGPAQAGLRRALAEGESAVMAVRMTSLHLGKLRRINILQANGAGAKEAAKAAGVFWKQEAEMLRQARGWRLELLDEVQDSVNTADVMTKTTGMPEALIAERLLLEIAARAKRMGL
;
A
#
# COMPACT_ATOMS: atom_id res chain seq x y z
N ASP A 1 5.64 4.73 -5.49
CA ASP A 1 4.57 5.49 -6.19
C ASP A 1 3.31 4.64 -6.32
N ALA A 2 3.35 3.49 -7.00
CA ALA A 2 2.20 2.60 -7.19
C ALA A 2 1.42 2.25 -5.89
N ALA A 3 2.11 1.80 -4.83
CA ALA A 3 1.47 1.53 -3.53
C ALA A 3 0.81 2.78 -2.92
N LEU A 4 1.50 3.93 -2.95
CA LEU A 4 0.94 5.21 -2.48
C LEU A 4 -0.35 5.55 -3.23
N GLN A 5 -0.38 5.40 -4.57
CA GLN A 5 -1.58 5.65 -5.36
C GLN A 5 -2.69 4.63 -5.06
N ALA A 6 -2.35 3.36 -4.88
CA ALA A 6 -3.33 2.29 -4.58
C ALA A 6 -4.03 2.54 -3.23
N PHE A 7 -3.27 2.73 -2.16
CA PHE A 7 -3.85 3.05 -0.85
C PHE A 7 -4.57 4.40 -0.84
N GLY A 8 -4.26 5.29 -1.78
CA GLY A 8 -4.94 6.58 -1.98
C GLY A 8 -6.14 6.56 -2.93
N GLY A 9 -6.66 5.39 -3.31
CA GLY A 9 -7.90 5.30 -4.13
C GLY A 9 -7.72 5.59 -5.62
N ARG A 10 -6.48 5.57 -6.13
CA ARG A 10 -6.15 5.98 -7.51
C ARG A 10 -5.69 4.79 -8.36
N PRO A 11 -6.61 3.96 -8.90
CA PRO A 11 -6.27 2.73 -9.61
C PRO A 11 -5.49 2.97 -10.90
N GLY A 12 -5.87 3.97 -11.70
CA GLY A 12 -5.17 4.31 -12.95
C GLY A 12 -3.70 4.68 -12.71
N PRO A 13 -3.41 5.68 -11.84
CA PRO A 13 -2.03 6.00 -11.47
C PRO A 13 -1.27 4.84 -10.81
N ALA A 14 -1.92 4.02 -9.97
CA ALA A 14 -1.29 2.85 -9.36
C ALA A 14 -0.84 1.83 -10.41
N GLN A 15 -1.74 1.51 -11.35
CA GLN A 15 -1.48 0.58 -12.45
C GLN A 15 -0.40 1.10 -13.39
N ALA A 16 -0.50 2.37 -13.81
CA ALA A 16 0.49 2.99 -14.69
C ALA A 16 1.88 3.01 -14.04
N GLY A 17 1.96 3.31 -12.73
CA GLY A 17 3.20 3.28 -11.97
C GLY A 17 3.80 1.87 -11.87
N LEU A 18 2.99 0.84 -11.65
CA LEU A 18 3.45 -0.55 -11.67
C LEU A 18 3.99 -0.95 -13.03
N ARG A 19 3.23 -0.70 -14.10
CA ARG A 19 3.63 -1.06 -15.47
C ARG A 19 4.94 -0.40 -15.89
N ARG A 20 5.12 0.87 -15.53
CA ARG A 20 6.39 1.57 -15.77
C ARG A 20 7.54 0.90 -15.03
N ALA A 21 7.39 0.62 -13.74
CA ALA A 21 8.43 -0.02 -12.94
C ALA A 21 8.82 -1.39 -13.52
N LEU A 22 7.83 -2.21 -13.90
CA LEU A 22 8.08 -3.51 -14.54
C LEU A 22 8.80 -3.35 -15.89
N ALA A 23 8.44 -2.35 -16.70
CA ALA A 23 9.11 -2.06 -17.97
C ALA A 23 10.56 -1.55 -17.76
N GLU A 24 10.84 -0.92 -16.63
CA GLU A 24 12.18 -0.48 -16.21
C GLU A 24 13.02 -1.61 -15.57
N GLY A 25 12.47 -2.83 -15.47
CA GLY A 25 13.17 -4.01 -14.96
C GLY A 25 13.00 -4.27 -13.46
N GLU A 26 12.14 -3.51 -12.77
CA GLU A 26 11.78 -3.81 -11.38
C GLU A 26 10.97 -5.11 -11.30
N SER A 27 11.12 -5.86 -10.20
CA SER A 27 10.41 -7.13 -10.04
C SER A 27 9.01 -6.96 -9.45
N ALA A 28 8.09 -7.85 -9.84
CA ALA A 28 6.75 -7.89 -9.27
C ALA A 28 6.78 -8.23 -7.76
N VAL A 29 7.70 -9.11 -7.34
CA VAL A 29 7.97 -9.41 -5.92
C VAL A 29 8.32 -8.13 -5.15
N MET A 30 9.18 -7.27 -5.71
CA MET A 30 9.50 -5.99 -5.08
C MET A 30 8.29 -5.05 -5.02
N ALA A 31 7.44 -5.02 -6.05
CA ALA A 31 6.20 -4.25 -6.01
C ALA A 31 5.25 -4.71 -4.87
N VAL A 32 5.09 -6.03 -4.68
CA VAL A 32 4.31 -6.58 -3.55
C VAL A 32 4.97 -6.22 -2.21
N ARG A 33 6.30 -6.34 -2.10
CA ARG A 33 7.03 -5.93 -0.89
C ARG A 33 6.84 -4.45 -0.57
N MET A 34 6.91 -3.57 -1.56
CA MET A 34 6.68 -2.13 -1.36
C MET A 34 5.24 -1.83 -0.92
N THR A 35 4.28 -2.63 -1.39
CA THR A 35 2.89 -2.58 -0.94
C THR A 35 2.76 -2.97 0.53
N SER A 36 3.43 -4.05 0.96
CA SER A 36 3.50 -4.45 2.37
C SER A 36 4.15 -3.38 3.25
N LEU A 37 5.26 -2.77 2.81
CA LEU A 37 5.93 -1.70 3.56
C LEU A 37 5.01 -0.49 3.72
N HIS A 38 4.25 -0.12 2.69
CA HIS A 38 3.26 0.96 2.76
C HIS A 38 2.16 0.67 3.78
N LEU A 39 1.60 -0.54 3.75
CA LEU A 39 0.64 -1.03 4.74
C LEU A 39 1.20 -0.91 6.16
N GLY A 40 2.44 -1.39 6.39
CA GLY A 40 3.10 -1.33 7.69
C GLY A 40 3.24 0.10 8.22
N LYS A 41 3.50 1.08 7.34
CA LYS A 41 3.53 2.50 7.74
C LYS A 41 2.16 2.99 8.19
N LEU A 42 1.08 2.67 7.47
CA LEU A 42 -0.28 3.06 7.85
C LEU A 42 -0.69 2.42 9.18
N ARG A 43 -0.38 1.13 9.38
CA ARG A 43 -0.63 0.44 10.66
C ARG A 43 0.12 1.11 11.80
N ARG A 44 1.40 1.43 11.60
CA ARG A 44 2.23 2.09 12.60
C ARG A 44 1.72 3.49 12.94
N ILE A 45 1.26 4.27 11.96
CA ILE A 45 0.63 5.58 12.19
C ILE A 45 -0.62 5.42 13.07
N ASN A 46 -1.51 4.48 12.73
CA ASN A 46 -2.73 4.22 13.49
C ASN A 46 -2.42 3.86 14.95
N ILE A 47 -1.48 2.94 15.19
CA ILE A 47 -1.08 2.52 16.54
C ILE A 47 -0.50 3.70 17.34
N LEU A 48 0.38 4.48 16.74
CA LEU A 48 0.99 5.63 17.42
C LEU A 48 -0.05 6.70 17.78
N GLN A 49 -0.98 7.00 16.88
CA GLN A 49 -2.06 7.96 17.15
C GLN A 49 -3.03 7.44 18.21
N ALA A 50 -3.36 6.14 18.21
CA ALA A 50 -4.16 5.52 19.25
C ALA A 50 -3.49 5.61 20.64
N ASN A 51 -2.15 5.62 20.66
CA ASN A 51 -1.35 5.83 21.86
C ASN A 51 -1.09 7.32 22.19
N GLY A 52 -1.78 8.25 21.54
CA GLY A 52 -1.74 9.69 21.84
C GLY A 52 -0.69 10.50 21.09
N ALA A 53 0.06 9.91 20.16
CA ALA A 53 1.03 10.67 19.35
C ALA A 53 0.33 11.65 18.40
N GLY A 54 0.92 12.83 18.20
CA GLY A 54 0.44 13.78 17.19
C GLY A 54 0.58 13.22 15.77
N ALA A 55 -0.27 13.65 14.84
CA ALA A 55 -0.32 13.06 13.49
C ALA A 55 1.02 13.12 12.75
N LYS A 56 1.69 14.28 12.73
CA LYS A 56 2.99 14.46 12.07
C LYS A 56 4.10 13.67 12.74
N GLU A 57 4.09 13.63 14.06
CA GLU A 57 5.03 12.83 14.85
C GLU A 57 4.89 11.34 14.53
N ALA A 58 3.66 10.84 14.51
CA ALA A 58 3.35 9.46 14.14
C ALA A 58 3.83 9.12 12.71
N ALA A 59 3.59 10.00 11.74
CA ALA A 59 4.06 9.82 10.37
C ALA A 59 5.59 9.75 10.28
N LYS A 60 6.30 10.69 10.94
CA LYS A 60 7.77 10.69 11.02
C LYS A 60 8.29 9.41 11.68
N ALA A 61 7.73 9.02 12.81
CA ALA A 61 8.11 7.80 13.55
C ALA A 61 7.78 6.50 12.79
N ALA A 62 6.86 6.56 11.82
CA ALA A 62 6.57 5.49 10.88
C ALA A 62 7.51 5.47 9.65
N GLY A 63 8.47 6.39 9.54
CA GLY A 63 9.39 6.45 8.41
C GLY A 63 8.71 6.95 7.12
N VAL A 64 7.70 7.80 7.25
CA VAL A 64 7.10 8.50 6.11
C VAL A 64 8.07 9.58 5.62
N PHE A 65 8.32 9.60 4.31
CA PHE A 65 9.07 10.68 3.69
C PHE A 65 8.23 11.96 3.69
N TRP A 66 8.80 13.09 4.11
CA TRP A 66 8.06 14.33 4.34
C TRP A 66 7.23 14.81 3.13
N LYS A 67 7.70 14.59 1.89
CA LYS A 67 6.93 14.93 0.67
C LYS A 67 5.65 14.12 0.50
N GLN A 68 5.56 12.97 1.16
CA GLN A 68 4.39 12.08 1.15
C GLN A 68 3.55 12.21 2.41
N GLU A 69 3.95 13.03 3.40
CA GLU A 69 3.30 13.13 4.70
C GLU A 69 1.81 13.45 4.59
N ALA A 70 1.45 14.47 3.82
CA ALA A 70 0.06 14.88 3.65
C ALA A 70 -0.82 13.77 3.06
N GLU A 71 -0.30 13.04 2.07
CA GLU A 71 -0.98 11.92 1.43
C GLU A 71 -1.11 10.73 2.40
N MET A 72 -0.02 10.37 3.11
CA MET A 72 -0.02 9.31 4.11
C MET A 72 -0.99 9.58 5.25
N LEU A 73 -1.07 10.82 5.72
CA LEU A 73 -2.02 11.22 6.76
C LEU A 73 -3.46 11.25 6.25
N ARG A 74 -3.71 11.56 4.97
CA ARG A 74 -5.04 11.38 4.39
C ARG A 74 -5.43 9.91 4.37
N GLN A 75 -4.53 9.04 3.91
CA GLN A 75 -4.78 7.60 3.85
C GLN A 75 -5.00 7.00 5.24
N ALA A 76 -4.18 7.37 6.23
CA ALA A 76 -4.29 6.87 7.60
C ALA A 76 -5.63 7.20 8.26
N ARG A 77 -6.32 8.29 7.85
CA ARG A 77 -7.67 8.61 8.33
C ARG A 77 -8.75 7.67 7.79
N GLY A 78 -8.58 7.13 6.59
CA GLY A 78 -9.52 6.17 6.00
C GLY A 78 -9.21 4.72 6.36
N TRP A 79 -7.93 4.34 6.31
CA TRP A 79 -7.44 3.00 6.61
C TRP A 79 -7.34 2.74 8.12
N ARG A 80 -8.42 2.20 8.70
CA ARG A 80 -8.43 1.70 10.09
C ARG A 80 -7.76 0.33 10.20
N LEU A 81 -7.37 -0.07 11.42
CA LEU A 81 -6.61 -1.29 11.68
C LEU A 81 -7.30 -2.55 11.14
N GLU A 82 -8.62 -2.66 11.29
CA GLU A 82 -9.39 -3.82 10.86
C GLU A 82 -9.35 -4.00 9.33
N LEU A 83 -9.38 -2.89 8.60
CA LEU A 83 -9.29 -2.88 7.13
C LEU A 83 -7.87 -3.17 6.66
N LEU A 84 -6.87 -2.76 7.44
CA LEU A 84 -5.46 -3.06 7.17
C LEU A 84 -5.15 -4.54 7.44
N ASP A 85 -5.86 -5.22 8.34
CA ASP A 85 -5.78 -6.67 8.52
C ASP A 85 -6.28 -7.42 7.28
N GLU A 86 -7.45 -7.05 6.75
CA GLU A 86 -7.98 -7.64 5.50
C GLU A 86 -7.01 -7.47 4.31
N VAL A 87 -6.40 -6.29 4.18
CA VAL A 87 -5.41 -6.06 3.12
C VAL A 87 -4.12 -6.84 3.37
N GLN A 88 -3.73 -7.06 4.62
CA GLN A 88 -2.54 -7.83 4.96
C GLN A 88 -2.65 -9.28 4.44
N ASP A 89 -3.83 -9.89 4.52
CA ASP A 89 -4.09 -11.23 3.98
C ASP A 89 -3.95 -11.26 2.45
N SER A 90 -4.50 -10.26 1.75
CA SER A 90 -4.33 -10.13 0.29
C SER A 90 -2.86 -9.95 -0.10
N VAL A 91 -2.11 -9.15 0.65
CA VAL A 91 -0.66 -8.92 0.43
C VAL A 91 0.13 -10.21 0.66
N ASN A 92 -0.12 -10.93 1.75
CA ASN A 92 0.55 -12.21 2.05
C ASN A 92 0.27 -13.25 0.96
N THR A 93 -0.98 -13.34 0.51
CA THR A 93 -1.37 -14.24 -0.58
C THR A 93 -0.62 -13.91 -1.86
N ALA A 94 -0.56 -12.63 -2.25
CA ALA A 94 0.17 -12.19 -3.43
C ALA A 94 1.68 -12.45 -3.32
N ASP A 95 2.26 -12.26 -2.13
CA ASP A 95 3.69 -12.51 -1.86
C ASP A 95 4.04 -13.99 -2.06
N VAL A 96 3.22 -14.90 -1.53
CA VAL A 96 3.39 -16.35 -1.76
C VAL A 96 3.21 -16.68 -3.25
N MET A 97 2.17 -16.17 -3.90
CA MET A 97 1.87 -16.45 -5.31
C MET A 97 3.03 -16.04 -6.23
N THR A 98 3.56 -14.82 -6.05
CA THR A 98 4.69 -14.30 -6.85
C THR A 98 5.97 -15.09 -6.66
N LYS A 99 6.17 -15.77 -5.52
CA LYS A 99 7.41 -16.50 -5.21
C LYS A 99 7.39 -17.98 -5.56
N THR A 100 6.23 -18.63 -5.54
CA THR A 100 6.17 -20.10 -5.42
C THR A 100 5.34 -20.82 -6.47
N THR A 101 4.48 -20.12 -7.22
CA THR A 101 3.43 -20.77 -8.01
C THR A 101 3.73 -20.89 -9.50
N GLY A 102 4.73 -20.17 -10.02
CA GLY A 102 4.99 -20.07 -11.46
C GLY A 102 3.91 -19.30 -12.24
N MET A 103 2.93 -18.70 -11.55
CA MET A 103 1.88 -17.88 -12.16
C MET A 103 2.44 -16.52 -12.63
N PRO A 104 1.74 -15.81 -13.55
CA PRO A 104 2.18 -14.51 -14.05
C PRO A 104 2.28 -13.44 -12.93
N GLU A 105 3.49 -13.22 -12.41
CA GLU A 105 3.74 -12.37 -11.24
C GLU A 105 3.33 -10.90 -11.43
N ALA A 106 3.49 -10.37 -12.65
CA ALA A 106 3.06 -9.01 -13.00
C ALA A 106 1.54 -8.84 -12.85
N LEU A 107 0.76 -9.85 -13.26
CA LEU A 107 -0.70 -9.83 -13.13
C LEU A 107 -1.12 -9.96 -11.66
N ILE A 108 -0.40 -10.74 -10.86
CA ILE A 108 -0.64 -10.86 -9.41
C ILE A 108 -0.44 -9.51 -8.72
N ALA A 109 0.68 -8.83 -8.99
CA ALA A 109 0.97 -7.51 -8.43
C ALA A 109 -0.06 -6.46 -8.89
N GLU A 110 -0.44 -6.48 -10.18
CA GLU A 110 -1.45 -5.55 -10.72
C GLU A 110 -2.81 -5.76 -10.07
N ARG A 111 -3.27 -7.01 -9.96
CA ARG A 111 -4.52 -7.37 -9.28
C ARG A 111 -4.52 -6.87 -7.83
N LEU A 112 -3.43 -7.10 -7.08
CA LEU A 112 -3.30 -6.65 -5.70
C LEU A 112 -3.49 -5.13 -5.58
N LEU A 113 -2.80 -4.34 -6.40
CA LEU A 113 -2.89 -2.88 -6.34
C LEU A 113 -4.29 -2.37 -6.71
N LEU A 114 -4.94 -2.98 -7.72
CA LEU A 114 -6.30 -2.62 -8.12
C LEU A 114 -7.33 -2.97 -7.04
N GLU A 115 -7.16 -4.11 -6.36
CA GLU A 115 -8.00 -4.53 -5.24
C GLU A 115 -7.89 -3.54 -4.06
N ILE A 116 -6.67 -3.13 -3.69
CA ILE A 116 -6.42 -2.12 -2.66
C ILE A 116 -7.03 -0.76 -3.07
N ALA A 117 -6.84 -0.33 -4.31
CA ALA A 117 -7.41 0.91 -4.82
C ALA A 117 -8.95 0.92 -4.80
N ALA A 118 -9.57 -0.22 -5.14
CA ALA A 118 -11.02 -0.36 -5.08
C ALA A 118 -11.54 -0.28 -3.64
N ARG A 119 -10.84 -0.89 -2.67
CA ARG A 119 -11.16 -0.73 -1.24
C ARG A 119 -11.02 0.72 -0.79
N ALA A 120 -9.92 1.38 -1.12
CA ALA A 120 -9.69 2.79 -0.80
C ALA A 120 -10.82 3.70 -1.31
N LYS A 121 -11.25 3.51 -2.56
CA LYS A 121 -12.39 4.26 -3.13
C LYS A 121 -13.70 4.07 -2.36
N ARG A 122 -14.00 2.85 -1.89
CA ARG A 122 -15.22 2.59 -1.09
C ARG A 122 -15.22 3.33 0.25
N MET A 123 -14.04 3.71 0.75
CA MET A 123 -13.89 4.53 1.96
C MET A 123 -13.86 6.03 1.68
N GLY A 124 -13.98 6.45 0.42
CA GLY A 124 -13.94 7.87 0.03
C GLY A 124 -12.54 8.48 -0.05
N LEU A 125 -11.48 7.67 -0.24
CA LEU A 125 -10.11 8.14 -0.42
C LEU A 125 -9.76 8.61 -1.84
#